data_AF-A0A6M0GA95-F1
#
_entry.id   AF-A0A6M0GA95-F1
#
_cell.length_a   1.000
_cell.length_b   1.000
_cell.length_c   1.000
_cell.angle_alpha   90.00
_cell.angle_beta   90.00
_cell.angle_gamma   90.00
#
_symmetry.space_group_name_H-M   'P 1'
#
loop_
_entity.id
_entity.type
_entity.pdbx_description
1 polymer ?
#
loop_
_entity_poly.entity_id
_entity_poly.type
_entity_poly.pdbx_seq_one_letter_code
_entity_poly.pdbx_strand_id
1 'polypeptide(L)'
;MAEPWTALGVYLFKELVLKEVLLELGKGALEDYVKDFFKDCIKVGVTSAEPKVWQKALGEAIQQFLKIVETELEYICALSGAQIRDNYEIPVGKFIKNRAVKPLLGQAFAKDCLALEGGKLEAIWQQQHLPTMPADFDWHRVAKLYVNKVKQIIQQSPELRGILQLEIIEDLQQDTQLIKEQTREIAGIVPDFNLEAYQEGLQERYAHLNLDSLDTSIYDYREKLKLNSSI
;
A
#
# COMPACT_ATOMS: atom_id res chain seq x y z
N MET A 1 -6.75 -35.06 11.38
CA MET A 1 -7.12 -33.63 11.46
C MET A 1 -7.00 -33.06 10.07
N ALA A 2 -8.12 -32.65 9.46
CA ALA A 2 -8.09 -31.98 8.18
C ALA A 2 -7.63 -30.54 8.40
N GLU A 3 -6.60 -30.11 7.68
CA GLU A 3 -6.11 -28.72 7.65
C GLU A 3 -7.31 -27.77 7.48
N PRO A 4 -7.41 -26.64 8.23
CA PRO A 4 -8.56 -25.73 8.15
C PRO A 4 -8.82 -25.17 6.73
N TRP A 5 -7.82 -25.25 5.85
CA TRP A 5 -7.87 -24.95 4.42
C TRP A 5 -8.65 -25.96 3.59
N THR A 6 -8.73 -27.23 4.01
CA THR A 6 -9.38 -28.29 3.20
C THR A 6 -10.90 -28.22 3.28
N ALA A 7 -11.48 -27.89 4.43
CA ALA A 7 -12.94 -27.80 4.57
C ALA A 7 -13.53 -26.51 3.96
N LEU A 8 -12.86 -25.36 4.12
CA LEU A 8 -13.23 -24.11 3.45
C LEU A 8 -12.81 -24.11 1.97
N GLY A 9 -11.62 -24.62 1.67
CA GLY A 9 -11.07 -24.68 0.32
C GLY A 9 -11.90 -25.55 -0.61
N VAL A 10 -12.34 -26.74 -0.21
CA VAL A 10 -13.11 -27.62 -1.11
C VAL A 10 -14.43 -27.00 -1.59
N TYR A 11 -15.08 -26.14 -0.78
CA TYR A 11 -16.30 -25.44 -1.20
C TYR A 11 -16.00 -24.18 -2.02
N LEU A 12 -14.95 -23.44 -1.66
CA LEU A 12 -14.54 -22.20 -2.33
C LEU A 12 -13.85 -22.43 -3.69
N PHE A 13 -13.19 -23.58 -3.90
CA PHE A 13 -12.50 -23.94 -5.15
C PHE A 13 -13.42 -24.51 -6.23
N LYS A 14 -14.69 -24.82 -5.91
CA LYS A 14 -15.59 -25.53 -6.84
C LYS A 14 -15.95 -24.70 -8.07
N GLU A 15 -15.93 -23.37 -7.96
CA GLU A 15 -16.23 -22.43 -9.04
C GLU A 15 -15.00 -21.99 -9.84
N LEU A 16 -13.78 -22.30 -9.38
CA LEU A 16 -12.55 -21.80 -9.98
C LEU A 16 -12.04 -22.78 -11.05
N VAL A 17 -11.84 -22.28 -12.26
CA VAL A 17 -11.30 -23.08 -13.38
C VAL A 17 -9.83 -23.43 -13.14
N LEU A 18 -9.03 -22.48 -12.65
CA LEU A 18 -7.60 -22.56 -12.37
C LEU A 18 -7.31 -23.08 -10.95
N LYS A 19 -8.22 -23.86 -10.35
CA LYS A 19 -8.08 -24.39 -8.98
C LYS A 19 -6.80 -25.19 -8.74
N GLU A 20 -6.29 -25.88 -9.78
CA GLU A 20 -5.06 -26.67 -9.65
C GLU A 20 -3.85 -25.78 -9.34
N VAL A 21 -3.85 -24.52 -9.78
CA VAL A 21 -2.80 -23.54 -9.43
C VAL A 21 -2.72 -23.34 -7.91
N LEU A 22 -3.88 -23.21 -7.23
CA LEU A 22 -3.93 -23.07 -5.77
C LEU A 22 -3.54 -24.37 -5.07
N LEU A 23 -3.99 -25.51 -5.57
CA LEU A 23 -3.68 -26.82 -4.99
C LEU A 23 -2.17 -27.12 -5.07
N GLU A 24 -1.49 -26.71 -6.13
CA GLU A 24 -0.04 -26.83 -6.24
C GLU A 24 0.71 -25.95 -5.24
N LEU A 25 0.22 -24.73 -4.99
CA LEU A 25 0.77 -23.82 -3.98
C LEU A 25 0.68 -24.40 -2.56
N GLY A 26 -0.37 -25.15 -2.26
CA GLY A 26 -0.57 -25.78 -0.96
C GLY A 26 0.28 -27.03 -0.68
N LYS A 27 0.97 -27.60 -1.68
CA LYS A 27 1.69 -28.88 -1.56
C LYS A 27 3.15 -28.76 -1.06
N GLY A 28 3.71 -27.57 -0.92
CA GLY A 28 5.05 -27.39 -0.34
C GLY A 28 5.59 -25.96 -0.46
N ALA A 29 6.29 -25.49 0.58
CA ALA A 29 6.93 -24.18 0.72
C ALA A 29 6.00 -22.96 0.90
N LEU A 30 4.87 -23.12 1.57
CA LEU A 30 3.94 -22.00 1.85
C LEU A 30 4.58 -20.90 2.73
N GLU A 31 5.42 -21.27 3.71
CA GLU A 31 6.07 -20.28 4.59
C GLU A 31 7.05 -19.38 3.84
N ASP A 32 7.89 -19.94 2.98
CA ASP A 32 8.80 -19.16 2.14
C ASP A 32 8.02 -18.32 1.13
N TYR A 33 6.90 -18.85 0.62
CA TYR A 33 6.01 -18.08 -0.23
C TYR A 33 5.41 -16.88 0.50
N VAL A 34 4.90 -17.06 1.73
CA VAL A 34 4.37 -15.96 2.56
C VAL A 34 5.44 -14.88 2.75
N LYS A 35 6.67 -15.27 3.10
CA LYS A 35 7.78 -14.32 3.28
C LYS A 35 8.09 -13.55 2.00
N ASP A 36 8.22 -14.24 0.86
CA ASP A 36 8.48 -13.60 -0.42
C ASP A 36 7.33 -12.71 -0.90
N PHE A 37 6.09 -13.10 -0.59
CA PHE A 37 4.89 -12.39 -1.01
C PHE A 37 4.72 -11.10 -0.25
N PHE A 38 4.83 -11.12 1.08
CA PHE A 38 4.72 -9.90 1.90
C PHE A 38 6.02 -9.12 2.00
N LYS A 39 7.05 -9.55 1.27
CA LYS A 39 8.34 -8.88 1.22
C LYS A 39 8.15 -7.41 0.85
N ASP A 40 8.85 -6.54 1.59
CA ASP A 40 8.86 -5.08 1.41
C ASP A 40 7.51 -4.37 1.69
N CYS A 41 6.45 -5.12 2.02
CA CYS A 41 5.12 -4.58 2.26
C CYS A 41 4.72 -4.62 3.74
N ILE A 42 5.23 -5.61 4.46
CA ILE A 42 4.94 -5.89 5.87
C ILE A 42 6.26 -6.27 6.54
N LYS A 43 6.50 -5.76 7.75
CA LYS A 43 7.70 -6.13 8.52
C LYS A 43 7.75 -7.65 8.72
N VAL A 44 8.89 -8.26 8.45
CA VAL A 44 9.08 -9.73 8.54
C VAL A 44 8.70 -10.27 9.93
N GLY A 45 8.97 -9.50 11.00
CA GLY A 45 8.59 -9.85 12.36
C GLY A 45 7.08 -10.00 12.57
N VAL A 46 6.28 -9.15 11.90
CA VAL A 46 4.81 -9.17 11.93
C VAL A 46 4.27 -10.41 11.22
N THR A 47 4.86 -10.76 10.07
CA THR A 47 4.47 -11.98 9.35
C THR A 47 4.80 -13.27 10.09
N SER A 48 5.88 -13.25 10.89
CA SER A 48 6.36 -14.40 11.66
C SER A 48 5.59 -14.62 12.98
N ALA A 49 4.97 -13.57 13.53
CA ALA A 49 4.20 -13.66 14.78
C ALA A 49 2.86 -14.38 14.58
N GLU A 50 2.19 -14.19 13.43
CA GLU A 50 0.88 -14.78 13.16
C GLU A 50 0.83 -15.53 11.82
N PRO A 51 1.63 -16.60 11.65
CA PRO A 51 1.82 -17.26 10.35
C PRO A 51 0.52 -17.80 9.75
N LYS A 52 -0.42 -18.29 10.58
CA LYS A 52 -1.71 -18.80 10.11
C LYS A 52 -2.61 -17.71 9.52
N VAL A 53 -2.56 -16.51 10.09
CA VAL A 53 -3.36 -15.36 9.63
C VAL A 53 -2.81 -14.84 8.29
N TRP A 54 -1.49 -14.81 8.13
CA TRP A 54 -0.84 -14.42 6.88
C TRP A 54 -0.95 -15.47 5.77
N GLN A 55 -0.85 -16.76 6.11
CA GLN A 55 -1.15 -17.86 5.19
C GLN A 55 -2.59 -17.77 4.69
N LYS A 56 -3.52 -17.35 5.56
CA LYS A 56 -4.91 -17.11 5.19
C LYS A 56 -5.10 -15.97 4.23
N ALA A 57 -4.56 -14.81 4.59
CA ALA A 57 -4.58 -13.64 3.74
C ALA A 57 -4.01 -13.95 2.35
N LEU A 58 -2.88 -14.67 2.31
CA LEU A 58 -2.24 -15.10 1.07
C LEU A 58 -3.17 -15.99 0.24
N GLY A 59 -3.71 -17.05 0.82
CA GLY A 59 -4.57 -18.00 0.11
C GLY A 59 -5.80 -17.32 -0.49
N GLU A 60 -6.47 -16.47 0.29
CA GLU A 60 -7.63 -15.70 -0.16
C GLU A 60 -7.24 -14.70 -1.26
N ALA A 61 -6.09 -14.02 -1.13
CA ALA A 61 -5.64 -13.08 -2.13
C ALA A 61 -5.33 -13.77 -3.46
N ILE A 62 -4.56 -14.86 -3.47
CA ILE A 62 -4.26 -15.61 -4.71
C ILE A 62 -5.55 -16.14 -5.33
N GLN A 63 -6.50 -16.63 -4.52
CA GLN A 63 -7.80 -17.06 -5.03
C GLN A 63 -8.56 -15.92 -5.73
N GLN A 64 -8.61 -14.73 -5.12
CA GLN A 64 -9.27 -13.57 -5.73
C GLN A 64 -8.57 -13.14 -7.02
N PHE A 65 -7.24 -13.15 -7.04
CA PHE A 65 -6.47 -12.87 -8.25
C PHE A 65 -6.83 -13.82 -9.40
N LEU A 66 -6.82 -15.13 -9.14
CA LEU A 66 -7.20 -16.15 -10.12
C LEU A 66 -8.63 -15.96 -10.62
N LYS A 67 -9.58 -15.70 -9.71
CA LYS A 67 -10.99 -15.45 -10.08
C LYS A 67 -11.14 -14.23 -10.98
N ILE A 68 -10.38 -13.16 -10.72
CA ILE A 68 -10.40 -11.96 -11.57
C ILE A 68 -9.84 -12.27 -12.96
N VAL A 69 -8.70 -12.98 -13.04
CA VAL A 69 -8.11 -13.40 -14.33
C VAL A 69 -9.07 -14.28 -15.12
N GLU A 70 -9.70 -15.26 -14.48
CA GLU A 70 -10.74 -16.10 -15.11
C GLU A 70 -11.92 -15.28 -15.61
N THR A 71 -12.41 -14.36 -14.80
CA THR A 71 -13.55 -13.50 -15.16
C THR A 71 -13.21 -12.63 -16.39
N GLU A 72 -12.02 -12.06 -16.45
CA GLU A 72 -11.58 -11.29 -17.62
C GLU A 72 -11.44 -12.18 -18.87
N LEU A 73 -10.85 -13.37 -18.73
CA LEU A 73 -10.73 -14.32 -19.84
C LEU A 73 -12.10 -14.85 -20.32
N GLU A 74 -13.02 -15.12 -19.40
CA GLU A 74 -14.33 -15.68 -19.72
C GLU A 74 -15.29 -14.64 -20.29
N TYR A 75 -15.46 -13.50 -19.61
CA TYR A 75 -16.50 -12.55 -19.95
C TYR A 75 -16.06 -11.46 -20.92
N ILE A 76 -14.78 -11.05 -20.89
CA ILE A 76 -14.26 -10.02 -21.80
C ILE A 76 -13.66 -10.66 -23.04
N CYS A 77 -12.87 -11.73 -22.86
CA CYS A 77 -12.24 -12.41 -24.00
C CYS A 77 -13.10 -13.54 -24.60
N ALA A 78 -14.30 -13.77 -24.07
CA ALA A 78 -15.26 -14.78 -24.52
C ALA A 78 -14.69 -16.22 -24.58
N LEU A 79 -13.74 -16.55 -23.71
CA LEU A 79 -13.15 -17.89 -23.65
C LEU A 79 -14.01 -18.82 -22.78
N SER A 80 -14.20 -20.06 -23.23
CA SER A 80 -14.81 -21.08 -22.39
C SER A 80 -13.88 -21.52 -21.25
N GLY A 81 -14.45 -22.00 -20.14
CA GLY A 81 -13.66 -22.56 -19.04
C GLY A 81 -12.71 -23.69 -19.47
N ALA A 82 -13.05 -24.47 -20.51
CA ALA A 82 -12.13 -25.46 -21.07
C ALA A 82 -10.90 -24.81 -21.74
N GLN A 83 -11.10 -23.78 -22.55
CA GLN A 83 -10.01 -23.04 -23.17
C GLN A 83 -9.13 -22.32 -22.14
N ILE A 84 -9.74 -21.80 -21.07
CA ILE A 84 -9.01 -21.16 -19.96
C ILE A 84 -8.12 -22.19 -19.27
N ARG A 85 -8.68 -23.33 -18.86
CA ARG A 85 -7.93 -24.42 -18.24
C ARG A 85 -6.78 -24.91 -19.13
N ASP A 86 -7.09 -25.27 -20.37
CA ASP A 86 -6.13 -25.96 -21.24
C ASP A 86 -4.98 -25.05 -21.69
N ASN A 87 -5.22 -23.74 -21.81
CA ASN A 87 -4.20 -22.79 -22.30
C ASN A 87 -3.54 -21.96 -21.21
N TYR A 88 -4.18 -21.73 -20.06
CA TYR A 88 -3.72 -20.75 -19.06
C TYR A 88 -3.45 -21.34 -17.67
N GLU A 89 -3.89 -22.55 -17.34
CA GLU A 89 -3.62 -23.15 -16.01
C GLU A 89 -2.12 -23.22 -15.69
N ILE A 90 -1.34 -23.83 -16.58
CA ILE A 90 0.11 -23.96 -16.39
C ILE A 90 0.82 -22.58 -16.46
N PRO A 91 0.55 -21.72 -17.46
CA PRO A 91 1.13 -20.37 -17.50
C PRO A 91 0.85 -19.52 -16.27
N VAL A 92 -0.41 -19.46 -15.82
CA VAL A 92 -0.80 -18.68 -14.64
C VAL A 92 -0.14 -19.25 -13.38
N GLY A 93 -0.04 -20.58 -13.26
CA GLY A 93 0.70 -21.21 -12.17
C GLY A 93 2.18 -20.84 -12.15
N LYS A 94 2.85 -20.77 -13.30
CA LYS A 94 4.24 -20.29 -13.42
C LYS A 94 4.37 -18.81 -13.09
N PHE A 95 3.41 -18.01 -13.52
CA PHE A 95 3.39 -16.57 -13.29
C PHE A 95 3.30 -16.24 -11.81
N ILE A 96 2.36 -16.84 -11.08
CA ILE A 96 2.16 -16.58 -9.65
C ILE A 96 3.38 -17.04 -8.82
N LYS A 97 4.06 -18.11 -9.24
CA LYS A 97 5.28 -18.60 -8.58
C LYS A 97 6.52 -17.74 -8.90
N ASN A 98 6.45 -16.80 -9.83
CA ASN A 98 7.58 -15.94 -10.18
C ASN A 98 7.95 -15.02 -9.00
N ARG A 99 9.25 -14.99 -8.67
CA ARG A 99 9.82 -14.17 -7.57
C ARG A 99 9.51 -12.67 -7.64
N ALA A 100 9.28 -12.11 -8.83
CA ALA A 100 8.94 -10.71 -9.03
C ALA A 100 7.44 -10.45 -8.89
N VAL A 101 6.60 -11.45 -9.20
CA VAL A 101 5.14 -11.35 -9.07
C VAL A 101 4.71 -11.42 -7.61
N LYS A 102 5.35 -12.27 -6.80
CA LYS A 102 5.03 -12.43 -5.37
C LYS A 102 4.98 -11.09 -4.61
N PRO A 103 6.06 -10.28 -4.52
CA PRO A 103 6.03 -9.01 -3.81
C PRO A 103 5.13 -7.98 -4.50
N LEU A 104 5.00 -8.04 -5.83
CA LEU A 104 4.14 -7.13 -6.57
C LEU A 104 2.65 -7.33 -6.22
N LEU A 105 2.20 -8.58 -6.07
CA LEU A 105 0.85 -8.86 -5.57
C LEU A 105 0.74 -8.55 -4.07
N GLY A 106 1.79 -8.81 -3.29
CA GLY A 106 1.85 -8.46 -1.87
C GLY A 106 1.68 -6.98 -1.57
N GLN A 107 2.11 -6.09 -2.48
CA GLN A 107 1.95 -4.64 -2.33
C GLN A 107 0.51 -4.21 -2.08
N ALA A 108 -0.49 -4.97 -2.55
CA ALA A 108 -1.89 -4.69 -2.27
C ALA A 108 -2.22 -4.65 -0.75
N PHE A 109 -1.43 -5.33 0.08
CA PHE A 109 -1.54 -5.32 1.53
C PHE A 109 -0.82 -4.14 2.21
N ALA A 110 0.06 -3.44 1.51
CA ALA A 110 0.74 -2.27 2.07
C ALA A 110 -0.27 -1.18 2.44
N LYS A 111 0.04 -0.46 3.53
CA LYS A 111 -0.80 0.60 4.10
C LYS A 111 -1.18 1.68 3.07
N ASP A 112 -0.23 2.08 2.23
CA ASP A 112 -0.38 3.18 1.28
C ASP A 112 -0.69 2.70 -0.15
N CYS A 113 -0.95 1.40 -0.35
CA CYS A 113 -1.25 0.90 -1.69
C CYS A 113 -2.67 1.27 -2.13
N LEU A 114 -2.74 2.21 -3.08
CA LEU A 114 -3.97 2.63 -3.76
C LEU A 114 -4.21 1.90 -5.09
N ALA A 115 -3.14 1.50 -5.77
CA ALA A 115 -3.19 0.80 -7.05
C ALA A 115 -1.93 -0.06 -7.24
N LEU A 116 -2.10 -1.19 -7.92
CA LEU A 116 -0.97 -1.94 -8.46
C LEU A 116 -0.70 -1.51 -9.91
N GLU A 117 0.57 -1.51 -10.29
CA GLU A 117 0.98 -1.21 -11.65
C GLU A 117 0.70 -2.42 -12.58
N GLY A 118 -0.46 -2.43 -13.23
CA GLY A 118 -0.84 -3.47 -14.20
C GLY A 118 0.20 -3.71 -15.30
N GLY A 119 0.84 -2.64 -15.79
CA GLY A 119 1.93 -2.75 -16.78
C GLY A 119 3.15 -3.53 -16.28
N LYS A 120 3.43 -3.56 -14.96
CA LYS A 120 4.48 -4.43 -14.41
C LYS A 120 4.08 -5.91 -14.46
N LEU A 121 2.80 -6.23 -14.20
CA LEU A 121 2.29 -7.60 -14.33
C LEU A 121 2.39 -8.07 -15.78
N GLU A 122 1.97 -7.23 -16.72
CA GLU A 122 2.08 -7.50 -18.15
C GLU A 122 3.53 -7.71 -18.59
N ALA A 123 4.43 -6.81 -18.19
CA ALA A 123 5.84 -6.92 -18.54
C ALA A 123 6.46 -8.23 -18.02
N ILE A 124 6.14 -8.63 -16.79
CA ILE A 124 6.63 -9.92 -16.24
C ILE A 124 6.04 -11.10 -17.03
N TRP A 125 4.76 -11.03 -17.40
CA TRP A 125 4.10 -12.07 -18.20
C TRP A 125 4.81 -12.29 -19.54
N GLN A 126 5.09 -11.19 -20.25
CA GLN A 126 5.81 -11.21 -21.53
C GLN A 126 7.27 -11.68 -21.38
N GLN A 127 7.98 -11.23 -20.35
CA GLN A 127 9.38 -11.64 -20.07
C GLN A 127 9.52 -13.13 -19.77
N GLN A 128 8.49 -13.75 -19.21
CA GLN A 128 8.47 -15.20 -18.98
C GLN A 128 8.19 -16.02 -20.24
N HIS A 129 8.02 -15.37 -21.41
CA HIS A 129 7.64 -16.03 -22.66
C HIS A 129 6.38 -16.90 -22.51
N LEU A 130 5.42 -16.44 -21.70
CA LEU A 130 4.12 -17.08 -21.54
C LEU A 130 3.24 -16.83 -22.77
N PRO A 131 2.18 -17.61 -22.98
CA PRO A 131 1.27 -17.42 -24.10
C PRO A 131 0.76 -15.99 -24.16
N THR A 132 0.68 -15.43 -25.37
CA THR A 132 0.14 -14.09 -25.58
C THR A 132 -1.27 -14.01 -25.02
N MET A 133 -1.53 -13.03 -24.16
CA MET A 133 -2.88 -12.79 -23.64
C MET A 133 -3.81 -12.36 -24.79
N PRO A 134 -5.11 -12.64 -24.71
CA PRO A 134 -6.06 -12.16 -25.70
C PRO A 134 -6.02 -10.62 -25.82
N ALA A 135 -6.33 -10.09 -27.00
CA ALA A 135 -6.20 -8.66 -27.28
C ALA A 135 -7.03 -7.77 -26.34
N ASP A 136 -8.18 -8.27 -25.88
CA ASP A 136 -9.10 -7.53 -25.01
C ASP A 136 -8.79 -7.71 -23.51
N PHE A 137 -7.76 -8.49 -23.15
CA PHE A 137 -7.38 -8.72 -21.76
C PHE A 137 -6.65 -7.51 -21.17
N ASP A 138 -7.13 -6.98 -20.04
CA ASP A 138 -6.59 -5.76 -19.44
C ASP A 138 -5.93 -6.01 -18.06
N TRP A 139 -4.60 -5.99 -18.02
CA TRP A 139 -3.81 -6.11 -16.78
C TRP A 139 -4.03 -4.96 -15.80
N HIS A 140 -4.33 -3.74 -16.27
CA HIS A 140 -4.64 -2.60 -15.40
C HIS A 140 -5.97 -2.81 -14.68
N ARG A 141 -6.96 -3.35 -15.38
CA ARG A 141 -8.26 -3.69 -14.79
C ARG A 141 -8.12 -4.81 -13.76
N VAL A 142 -7.38 -5.86 -14.08
CA VAL A 142 -7.07 -6.96 -13.15
C VAL A 142 -6.41 -6.40 -11.89
N ALA A 143 -5.36 -5.58 -12.04
CA ALA A 143 -4.62 -4.97 -10.94
C ALA A 143 -5.53 -4.12 -10.03
N LYS A 144 -6.39 -3.28 -10.61
CA LYS A 144 -7.34 -2.43 -9.87
C LYS A 144 -8.36 -3.25 -9.10
N LEU A 145 -8.98 -4.24 -9.75
CA LEU A 145 -9.96 -5.12 -9.11
C LEU A 145 -9.31 -5.92 -7.98
N TYR A 146 -8.08 -6.37 -8.18
CA TYR A 146 -7.34 -7.13 -7.18
C TYR A 146 -7.07 -6.33 -5.91
N VAL A 147 -6.62 -5.07 -6.02
CA VAL A 147 -6.43 -4.19 -4.85
C VAL A 147 -7.74 -4.05 -4.06
N ASN A 148 -8.87 -3.83 -4.74
CA ASN A 148 -10.17 -3.73 -4.08
C ASN A 148 -10.53 -5.02 -3.33
N LYS A 149 -10.24 -6.19 -3.91
CA LYS A 149 -10.47 -7.48 -3.26
C LYS A 149 -9.56 -7.69 -2.05
N VAL A 150 -8.29 -7.29 -2.11
CA VAL A 150 -7.39 -7.36 -0.96
C VAL A 150 -7.84 -6.44 0.17
N LYS A 151 -8.30 -5.21 -0.13
CA LYS A 151 -8.89 -4.34 0.90
C LYS A 151 -10.15 -4.95 1.52
N GLN A 152 -10.97 -5.67 0.74
CA GLN A 152 -12.11 -6.42 1.29
C GLN A 152 -11.66 -7.56 2.23
N ILE A 153 -10.62 -8.31 1.87
CA ILE A 153 -10.03 -9.36 2.73
C ILE A 153 -9.60 -8.76 4.07
N ILE A 154 -8.85 -7.64 4.04
CA ILE A 154 -8.39 -6.94 5.25
C ILE A 154 -9.57 -6.43 6.08
N GLN A 155 -10.63 -5.91 5.44
CA GLN A 155 -11.83 -5.45 6.14
C GLN A 155 -12.62 -6.60 6.76
N GLN A 156 -12.64 -7.79 6.15
CA GLN A 156 -13.43 -8.92 6.63
C GLN A 156 -12.73 -9.70 7.76
N SER A 157 -11.41 -9.57 7.92
CA SER A 157 -10.67 -10.17 9.03
C SER A 157 -10.34 -9.12 10.10
N PRO A 158 -10.99 -9.17 11.28
CA PRO A 158 -10.63 -8.30 12.39
C PRO A 158 -9.20 -8.55 12.88
N GLU A 159 -8.70 -9.78 12.76
CA GLU A 159 -7.33 -10.15 13.14
C GLU A 159 -6.31 -9.46 12.24
N LEU A 160 -6.42 -9.60 10.90
CA LEU A 160 -5.54 -8.93 9.95
C LEU A 160 -5.54 -7.42 10.13
N ARG A 161 -6.73 -6.86 10.36
CA ARG A 161 -6.88 -5.42 10.58
C ARG A 161 -6.16 -4.97 11.85
N GLY A 162 -6.31 -5.72 12.94
CA GLY A 162 -5.65 -5.42 14.22
C GLY A 162 -4.13 -5.41 14.06
N ILE A 163 -3.57 -6.44 13.41
CA ILE A 163 -2.13 -6.56 13.17
C ILE A 163 -1.61 -5.40 12.31
N LEU A 164 -2.27 -5.11 11.19
CA LEU A 164 -1.87 -4.00 10.31
C LEU A 164 -2.01 -2.63 10.98
N GLN A 165 -3.02 -2.44 11.84
CA GLN A 165 -3.19 -1.20 12.61
C GLN A 165 -2.08 -1.02 13.65
N LEU A 166 -1.67 -2.09 14.33
CA LEU A 166 -0.56 -2.03 15.28
C LEU A 166 0.75 -1.62 14.57
N GLU A 167 1.03 -2.20 13.40
CA GLU A 167 2.19 -1.84 12.60
C GLU A 167 2.17 -0.36 12.18
N ILE A 168 1.01 0.17 11.76
CA ILE A 168 0.85 1.59 11.43
C ILE A 168 1.13 2.48 12.66
N ILE A 169 0.63 2.10 13.84
CA ILE A 169 0.86 2.86 15.08
C ILE A 169 2.34 2.85 15.46
N GLU A 170 3.01 1.71 15.37
CA GLU A 170 4.45 1.59 15.64
C GLU A 170 5.28 2.46 14.69
N ASP A 171 4.97 2.47 13.38
CA ASP A 171 5.61 3.34 12.41
C ASP A 171 5.44 4.82 12.77
N LEU A 172 4.21 5.23 13.09
CA LEU A 172 3.93 6.62 13.49
C LEU A 172 4.67 7.02 14.78
N GLN A 173 4.79 6.10 15.74
CA GLN A 173 5.57 6.33 16.96
C GLN A 173 7.05 6.49 16.66
N GLN A 174 7.61 5.66 15.78
CA GLN A 174 9.02 5.76 15.34
C GLN A 174 9.28 7.08 14.61
N ASP A 175 8.43 7.45 13.66
CA ASP A 175 8.54 8.72 12.92
C ASP A 175 8.46 9.91 13.88
N THR A 176 7.54 9.87 14.86
CA THR A 176 7.42 10.92 15.88
C THR A 176 8.67 11.03 16.75
N GLN A 177 9.31 9.91 17.11
CA GLN A 177 10.56 9.92 17.88
C GLN A 177 11.72 10.48 17.05
N LEU A 178 11.86 10.06 15.79
CA LEU A 178 12.85 10.60 14.85
C LEU A 178 12.70 12.11 14.68
N ILE A 179 11.47 12.60 14.50
CA ILE A 179 11.18 14.04 14.41
C ILE A 179 11.58 14.75 15.71
N LYS A 180 11.29 14.17 16.88
CA LYS A 180 11.70 14.75 18.18
C LYS A 180 13.22 14.83 18.32
N GLU A 181 13.94 13.79 17.91
CA GLU A 181 15.40 13.73 17.96
C GLU A 181 16.02 14.74 16.99
N GLN A 182 15.58 14.75 15.73
CA GLN A 182 16.02 15.74 14.72
C GLN A 182 15.70 17.17 15.15
N THR A 183 14.52 17.42 15.74
CA THR A 183 14.16 18.75 16.24
C THR A 183 15.05 19.15 17.41
N ARG A 184 15.45 18.23 18.30
CA ARG A 184 16.41 18.52 19.39
C ARG A 184 17.82 18.81 18.87
N GLU A 185 18.23 18.18 17.78
CA GLU A 185 19.55 18.38 17.15
C GLU A 185 19.62 19.69 16.35
N ILE A 186 18.55 20.04 15.64
CA ILE A 186 18.45 21.26 14.81
C ILE A 186 18.15 22.49 15.66
N ALA A 187 17.23 22.36 16.62
CA ALA A 187 16.92 23.38 17.61
C ALA A 187 17.55 22.96 18.94
N GLY A 188 18.86 23.21 19.08
CA GLY A 188 19.56 22.98 20.36
C GLY A 188 18.72 23.53 21.50
N ILE A 189 18.22 22.62 22.35
CA ILE A 189 17.21 22.86 23.40
C ILE A 189 16.13 23.85 22.93
N VAL A 190 15.04 23.34 22.36
CA VAL A 190 13.78 24.12 22.27
C VAL A 190 13.55 24.71 23.67
N PRO A 191 13.63 26.05 23.85
CA PRO A 191 13.28 26.64 25.12
C PRO A 191 11.84 26.22 25.36
N ASP A 192 11.52 25.81 26.58
CA ASP A 192 10.16 25.47 26.98
C ASP A 192 9.25 26.67 26.64
N PHE A 193 8.67 26.65 25.43
CA PHE A 193 8.03 27.82 24.85
C PHE A 193 6.67 27.90 25.49
N ASN A 194 6.66 28.52 26.67
CA ASN A 194 5.47 28.78 27.43
C ASN A 194 4.76 29.98 26.81
N LEU A 195 3.68 29.68 26.09
CA LEU A 195 2.86 30.66 25.39
C LEU A 195 2.30 31.72 26.34
N GLU A 196 1.95 31.34 27.57
CA GLU A 196 1.47 32.27 28.60
C GLU A 196 2.57 33.23 29.04
N ALA A 197 3.78 32.73 29.31
CA ALA A 197 4.92 33.57 29.70
C ALA A 197 5.34 34.54 28.57
N TYR A 198 5.23 34.11 27.32
CA TYR A 198 5.50 34.96 26.16
C TYR A 198 4.43 36.04 25.98
N GLN A 199 3.15 35.70 26.23
CA GLN A 199 2.04 36.62 26.19
C GLN A 199 2.12 37.66 27.32
N GLU A 200 2.47 37.24 28.53
CA GLU A 200 2.77 38.14 29.66
C GLU A 200 3.93 39.07 29.33
N GLY A 201 5.04 38.56 28.77
CA GLY A 201 6.18 39.40 28.40
C GLY A 201 5.86 40.45 27.32
N LEU A 202 4.95 40.14 26.39
CA LEU A 202 4.44 41.10 25.40
C LEU A 202 3.52 42.14 26.06
N GLN A 203 2.65 41.72 26.98
CA GLN A 203 1.81 42.65 27.72
C GLN A 203 2.66 43.57 28.62
N GLU A 204 3.62 43.06 29.39
CA GLU A 204 4.47 43.90 30.24
C GLU A 204 5.29 44.93 29.43
N ARG A 205 5.89 44.51 28.32
CA ARG A 205 6.77 45.38 27.53
C ARG A 205 6.03 46.36 26.63
N TYR A 206 4.83 45.99 26.16
CA TYR A 206 4.10 46.77 25.17
C TYR A 206 2.72 47.26 25.64
N ALA A 207 2.28 46.99 26.87
CA ALA A 207 1.01 47.52 27.41
C ALA A 207 0.97 49.05 27.49
N HIS A 208 2.14 49.69 27.54
CA HIS A 208 2.27 51.14 27.60
C HIS A 208 2.51 51.78 26.22
N LEU A 209 2.58 50.99 25.14
CA LEU A 209 2.64 51.54 23.79
C LEU A 209 1.23 51.97 23.36
N ASN A 210 1.03 53.27 23.34
CA ASN A 210 -0.19 53.85 22.80
C ASN A 210 -0.14 53.80 21.26
N LEU A 211 -0.84 52.82 20.68
CA LEU A 211 -0.91 52.59 19.23
C LEU A 211 -1.80 53.60 18.49
N ASP A 212 -2.39 54.57 19.20
CA ASP A 212 -3.18 55.68 18.64
C ASP A 212 -2.39 56.58 17.66
N SER A 213 -1.06 56.43 17.58
CA SER A 213 -0.21 57.17 16.62
C SER A 213 0.01 56.47 15.28
N LEU A 214 -0.45 55.21 15.13
CA LEU A 214 -0.44 54.49 13.86
C LEU A 214 -1.77 54.67 13.14
N ASP A 215 -2.18 55.93 12.98
CA ASP A 215 -3.24 56.27 12.04
C ASP A 215 -2.70 56.04 10.62
N THR A 216 -3.25 55.04 9.93
CA THR A 216 -2.94 54.73 8.53
C THR A 216 -3.62 55.71 7.59
N SER A 217 -3.47 57.01 7.84
CA SER A 217 -3.95 58.07 6.95
C SER A 217 -2.76 58.74 6.23
N ILE A 218 -2.50 58.24 5.01
CA ILE A 218 -1.96 58.98 3.86
C ILE A 218 -0.48 59.45 3.96
N TYR A 219 0.39 58.94 3.07
CA TYR A 219 1.15 59.73 2.06
C TYR A 219 2.38 59.00 1.49
N ASP A 220 2.36 58.84 0.16
CA ASP A 220 3.43 59.03 -0.81
C ASP A 220 4.87 58.56 -0.51
N TYR A 221 5.14 57.30 -0.87
CA TYR A 221 6.49 56.82 -1.23
C TYR A 221 6.75 56.85 -2.75
N ARG A 222 6.26 57.86 -3.47
CA ARG A 222 6.44 57.96 -4.94
C ARG A 222 7.34 59.08 -5.47
N GLU A 223 7.91 59.97 -4.65
CA GLU A 223 8.60 61.15 -5.20
C GLU A 223 10.04 61.46 -4.77
N LYS A 224 10.75 60.59 -4.02
CA LYS A 224 12.12 60.92 -3.57
C LYS A 224 13.23 59.94 -3.96
N LEU A 225 13.15 59.38 -5.16
CA LEU A 225 14.31 58.82 -5.86
C LEU A 225 14.57 59.60 -7.16
N LYS A 226 14.90 60.88 -7.04
CA LYS A 226 15.69 61.57 -8.07
C LYS A 226 17.14 61.55 -7.64
N LEU A 227 17.92 60.82 -8.44
CA LEU A 227 19.38 60.76 -8.44
C LEU A 227 19.99 62.16 -8.33
N ASN A 228 20.71 62.43 -7.25
CA ASN A 228 21.82 63.38 -7.30
C ASN A 228 23.05 62.61 -7.76
N SER A 229 23.29 62.68 -9.06
CA SER A 229 24.58 62.41 -9.70
C SER A 229 25.59 63.51 -9.36
N SER A 230 26.86 63.10 -9.23
CA SER A 230 28.10 63.89 -9.15
C SER A 230 28.53 64.23 -7.72
N ILE A 231 29.66 63.66 -7.26
CA ILE A 231 31.01 64.07 -7.68
C ILE A 231 31.81 62.81 -8.04
#